data_AF-A0A957PQS2-F1
#
_entry.id   AF-A0A957PQS2-F1
#
_cell.length_a   1.000
_cell.length_b   1.000
_cell.length_c   1.000
_cell.angle_alpha   90.00
_cell.angle_beta   90.00
_cell.angle_gamma   90.00
#
_symmetry.space_group_name_H-M   'P 1'
#
loop_
_entity.id
_entity.type
_entity.pdbx_description
1 polymer ?
#
loop_
_entity_poly.entity_id
_entity_poly.type
_entity_poly.pdbx_seq_one_letter_code
_entity_poly.pdbx_strand_id
1 'polypeptide(L)'
;MEYWNEGDRVYAYRDEDDYFYPATILEITEEDIFIRFDTGEEEWTEEEFLEEYAVAADEEVECKAAKDGEYHDVAVLEADGDRVQVKFEDGSTEWTTLSNIRFYIEA
;
A
#
# COMPACT_ATOMS: atom_id res chain seq x y z
N MET A 1 11.46 -12.10 10.12
CA MET A 1 10.91 -11.11 11.06
C MET A 1 11.90 -10.08 11.59
N GLU A 2 13.23 -10.30 11.65
CA GLU A 2 14.20 -9.28 12.14
C GLU A 2 14.21 -7.95 11.34
N TYR A 3 13.49 -7.88 10.21
CA TYR A 3 13.33 -6.69 9.39
C TYR A 3 12.15 -5.80 9.79
N TRP A 4 11.11 -6.37 10.41
CA TRP A 4 9.87 -5.68 10.73
C TRP A 4 9.76 -5.38 12.23
N ASN A 5 9.11 -4.26 12.57
CA ASN A 5 8.85 -3.81 13.94
C ASN A 5 7.38 -3.45 14.13
N GLU A 6 6.89 -3.57 15.36
CA GLU A 6 5.59 -3.00 15.74
C GLU A 6 5.57 -1.49 15.47
N GLY A 7 4.50 -1.03 14.82
CA GLY A 7 4.32 0.34 14.38
C GLY A 7 4.86 0.64 12.97
N ASP A 8 5.59 -0.30 12.35
CA ASP A 8 6.00 -0.13 10.96
C ASP A 8 4.79 -0.05 10.03
N ARG A 9 4.92 0.82 9.03
CA ARG A 9 3.99 0.90 7.90
C ARG A 9 4.45 -0.12 6.86
N VAL A 10 3.48 -0.82 6.29
CA VAL A 10 3.69 -1.85 5.27
C VAL A 10 2.58 -1.79 4.24
N TYR A 11 2.79 -2.40 3.08
CA TYR A 11 1.69 -2.87 2.26
C TYR A 11 1.45 -4.34 2.59
N ALA A 12 0.22 -4.70 2.94
CA ALA A 12 -0.16 -6.07 3.26
C ALA A 12 -1.12 -6.62 2.21
N TYR A 13 -0.88 -7.86 1.79
CA TYR A 13 -1.76 -8.56 0.85
C TYR A 13 -3.09 -8.89 1.51
N ARG A 14 -4.18 -8.66 0.77
CA ARG A 14 -5.54 -9.01 1.16
C ARG A 14 -6.12 -10.02 0.17
N ASP A 15 -6.50 -11.18 0.68
CA ASP A 15 -6.98 -12.32 -0.10
C ASP A 15 -8.37 -12.13 -0.72
N GLU A 16 -9.21 -11.26 -0.14
CA GLU A 16 -10.57 -11.00 -0.64
C GLU A 16 -10.58 -10.49 -2.08
N ASP A 17 -9.57 -9.71 -2.48
CA ASP A 17 -9.51 -9.05 -3.78
C ASP A 17 -8.13 -9.06 -4.46
N ASP A 18 -7.15 -9.77 -3.90
CA ASP A 18 -5.82 -9.95 -4.48
C ASP A 18 -4.98 -8.65 -4.59
N TYR A 19 -5.20 -7.71 -3.66
CA TYR A 19 -4.47 -6.44 -3.60
C TYR A 19 -3.61 -6.31 -2.36
N PHE A 20 -2.53 -5.55 -2.49
CA PHE A 20 -1.76 -5.02 -1.38
C PHE A 20 -2.33 -3.68 -0.92
N TYR A 21 -2.65 -3.57 0.37
CA TYR A 21 -3.21 -2.39 0.99
C TYR A 21 -2.28 -1.81 2.06
N PRO A 22 -2.28 -0.49 2.26
CA PRO A 22 -1.52 0.14 3.31
C PRO A 22 -2.02 -0.31 4.69
N ALA A 23 -1.08 -0.73 5.54
CA ALA A 23 -1.35 -1.27 6.87
C ALA A 23 -0.29 -0.84 7.89
N THR A 24 -0.58 -1.09 9.17
CA THR A 24 0.36 -0.94 10.28
C THR A 24 0.52 -2.26 11.00
N ILE A 25 1.76 -2.65 11.30
CA ILE A 25 2.05 -3.80 12.17
C ILE A 25 1.68 -3.44 13.61
N LEU A 26 0.80 -4.22 14.22
CA LEU A 26 0.33 -4.04 15.59
C LEU A 26 1.07 -4.94 16.59
N GLU A 27 1.39 -6.17 16.21
CA GLU A 27 2.07 -7.16 17.04
C GLU A 27 2.89 -8.11 16.16
N ILE A 28 4.05 -8.53 16.65
CA ILE A 28 4.90 -9.54 16.00
C ILE A 28 5.11 -10.70 16.98
N THR A 29 4.81 -11.92 16.54
CA THR A 29 5.07 -13.14 17.30
C THR A 29 6.23 -13.93 16.70
N GLU A 30 6.49 -15.17 17.13
CA GLU A 30 7.53 -16.00 16.47
C GLU A 30 7.08 -16.54 15.10
N GLU A 31 5.77 -16.66 14.86
CA GLU A 31 5.19 -17.33 13.69
C GLU A 31 4.40 -16.35 12.80
N ASP A 32 3.62 -15.44 13.40
CA ASP A 32 2.71 -14.56 12.68
C ASP A 32 2.90 -13.06 13.02
N ILE A 33 2.41 -12.20 12.12
CA ILE A 33 2.37 -10.74 12.26
C ILE A 33 0.91 -10.29 12.29
N PHE A 34 0.52 -9.58 13.35
CA PHE A 34 -0.81 -8.98 13.44
C PHE A 34 -0.79 -7.57 12.88
N ILE A 35 -1.66 -7.27 11.92
CA ILE A 35 -1.71 -5.98 11.23
C ILE A 35 -3.09 -5.33 11.36
N ARG A 36 -3.14 -4.02 11.06
CA ARG A 36 -4.38 -3.31 10.77
C ARG A 36 -4.25 -2.55 9.46
N PHE A 37 -5.13 -2.83 8.51
CA PHE A 37 -5.28 -2.04 7.29
C PHE A 37 -5.75 -0.62 7.60
N ASP A 38 -5.41 0.34 6.74
CA ASP A 38 -5.92 1.72 6.86
C ASP A 38 -7.44 1.82 6.71
N THR A 39 -8.07 0.81 6.10
CA THR A 39 -9.52 0.67 6.01
C THR A 39 -10.17 0.25 7.34
N GLY A 40 -9.37 -0.26 8.29
CA GLY A 40 -9.75 -0.50 9.69
C GLY A 40 -9.83 -1.97 10.09
N GLU A 41 -9.84 -2.89 9.12
CA GLU A 41 -9.80 -4.33 9.36
C GLU A 41 -8.45 -4.76 9.95
N GLU A 42 -8.48 -5.79 10.81
CA GLU A 42 -7.32 -6.34 11.50
C GLU A 42 -7.23 -7.84 11.21
N GLU A 43 -6.03 -8.35 10.97
CA GLU A 43 -5.80 -9.76 10.69
C GLU A 43 -4.39 -10.23 11.04
N TRP A 44 -4.24 -11.55 11.15
CA TRP A 44 -2.93 -12.20 11.24
C TRP A 44 -2.47 -12.56 9.83
N THR A 45 -1.20 -12.28 9.55
CA THR A 45 -0.55 -12.55 8.26
C THR A 45 0.90 -13.03 8.48
N GLU A 46 1.56 -13.42 7.39
CA GLU A 46 2.94 -13.89 7.38
C GLU A 46 3.86 -12.87 6.71
N GLU A 47 5.17 -12.94 7.00
CA GLU A 47 6.17 -12.01 6.45
C GLU A 47 6.19 -11.99 4.91
N GLU A 48 5.84 -13.10 4.25
CA GLU A 48 5.78 -13.20 2.78
C GLU A 48 4.58 -12.48 2.14
N PHE A 49 3.61 -12.04 2.94
CA PHE A 49 2.45 -11.26 2.49
C PHE A 49 2.58 -9.77 2.81
N LEU A 50 3.78 -9.32 3.17
CA LEU A 50 4.10 -7.93 3.44
C LEU A 50 5.13 -7.40 2.43
N GLU A 51 4.89 -6.19 1.95
CA GLU A 51 5.81 -5.42 1.12
C GLU A 51 6.20 -4.11 1.84
N GLU A 52 7.36 -3.58 1.48
CA GLU A 52 7.84 -2.30 2.01
C GLU A 52 6.83 -1.18 1.71
N TYR A 53 6.61 -0.28 2.69
CA TYR A 53 5.75 0.89 2.50
C TYR A 53 6.43 1.96 1.65
N ALA A 54 6.62 1.64 0.38
CA ALA A 54 7.24 2.47 -0.63
C ALA A 54 6.72 2.09 -2.02
N VAL A 55 6.81 3.03 -2.95
CA VAL A 55 6.67 2.79 -4.40
C VAL A 55 7.77 3.54 -5.12
N ALA A 56 8.19 3.06 -6.28
CA ALA A 56 9.17 3.74 -7.12
C ALA A 56 8.52 4.60 -8.20
N ALA A 57 9.28 5.57 -8.72
CA ALA A 57 8.90 6.26 -9.95
C ALA A 57 8.82 5.27 -11.12
N ASP A 58 7.92 5.55 -12.06
CA ASP A 58 7.57 4.72 -13.22
C ASP A 58 6.85 3.40 -12.88
N GLU A 59 6.49 3.14 -11.62
CA GLU A 59 5.58 2.04 -11.26
C GLU A 59 4.13 2.35 -11.66
N GLU A 60 3.41 1.33 -12.11
CA GLU A 60 1.97 1.37 -12.37
C GLU A 60 1.25 0.81 -11.13
N VAL A 61 0.39 1.61 -10.52
CA VAL A 61 -0.33 1.29 -9.28
C VAL A 61 -1.76 1.80 -9.37
N GLU A 62 -2.60 1.50 -8.38
CA GLU A 62 -3.90 2.13 -8.25
C GLU A 62 -3.90 3.19 -7.14
N CYS A 63 -4.45 4.37 -7.44
CA CYS A 63 -4.56 5.48 -6.51
C CYS A 63 -6.02 5.80 -6.21
N LYS A 64 -6.36 5.89 -4.92
CA LYS A 64 -7.63 6.43 -4.43
C LYS A 64 -7.68 7.93 -4.67
N ALA A 65 -8.36 8.35 -5.73
CA ALA A 65 -8.35 9.73 -6.19
C ALA A 65 -9.17 10.64 -5.26
N ALA A 66 -8.67 11.83 -4.94
CA ALA A 66 -9.40 12.78 -4.09
C ALA A 66 -10.72 13.29 -4.71
N LYS A 67 -10.84 13.21 -6.05
CA LYS A 67 -11.99 13.72 -6.82
C LYS A 67 -13.29 12.94 -6.57
N ASP A 68 -13.19 11.63 -6.39
CA ASP A 68 -14.34 10.72 -6.29
C ASP A 68 -14.20 9.68 -5.17
N GLY A 69 -12.99 9.49 -4.62
CA GLY A 69 -12.72 8.51 -3.57
C GLY A 69 -12.60 7.08 -4.07
N GLU A 70 -12.55 6.88 -5.38
CA GLU A 70 -12.40 5.57 -6.04
C GLU A 70 -10.93 5.33 -6.43
N TYR A 71 -10.56 4.06 -6.59
CA TYR A 71 -9.24 3.68 -7.10
C TYR A 71 -9.21 3.75 -8.63
N HIS A 72 -8.13 4.30 -9.18
CA HIS A 72 -7.87 4.38 -10.61
C HIS A 72 -6.43 3.97 -10.89
N ASP A 73 -6.20 3.32 -12.03
CA ASP A 73 -4.86 3.05 -12.55
C ASP A 73 -4.09 4.36 -12.78
N VAL A 74 -2.85 4.42 -12.27
CA VAL A 74 -1.97 5.57 -12.38
C VAL A 74 -0.50 5.15 -12.51
N ALA A 75 0.28 5.99 -13.18
CA ALA A 75 1.73 5.90 -13.14
C ALA A 75 2.30 6.83 -12.05
N VAL A 76 3.24 6.33 -11.25
CA VAL A 76 3.99 7.14 -10.27
C VAL A 76 5.02 7.99 -11.03
N LEU A 77 4.93 9.32 -10.90
CA LEU A 77 5.88 10.24 -11.50
C LEU A 77 7.07 10.52 -10.58
N GLU A 78 6.82 10.62 -9.27
CA GLU A 78 7.80 10.99 -8.26
C GLU A 78 7.38 10.43 -6.90
N ALA A 79 8.36 9.98 -6.11
CA ALA A 79 8.19 9.57 -4.72
C ALA A 79 9.17 10.34 -3.82
N ASP A 80 8.64 10.98 -2.77
CA ASP A 80 9.38 11.73 -1.74
C ASP A 80 8.88 11.29 -0.35
N GLY A 81 9.46 10.21 0.16
CA GLY A 81 9.00 9.55 1.37
C GLY A 81 7.56 9.06 1.22
N ASP A 82 6.67 9.49 2.12
CA ASP A 82 5.24 9.15 2.07
C ASP A 82 4.48 9.87 0.95
N ARG A 83 5.04 10.92 0.35
CA ARG A 83 4.35 11.71 -0.67
C ARG A 83 4.69 11.20 -2.06
N VAL A 84 3.66 11.00 -2.88
CA VAL A 84 3.82 10.54 -4.26
C VAL A 84 3.04 11.42 -5.21
N GLN A 85 3.64 11.74 -6.36
CA GLN A 85 2.93 12.37 -7.47
C GLN A 85 2.52 11.30 -8.46
N VAL A 86 1.22 11.21 -8.76
CA VAL A 86 0.67 10.24 -9.70
C VAL A 86 0.11 10.93 -10.93
N LYS A 87 0.06 10.20 -12.04
CA LYS A 87 -0.54 10.64 -13.29
C LYS A 87 -1.68 9.71 -13.69
N PHE A 88 -2.86 10.28 -13.87
CA PHE A 88 -4.04 9.56 -14.35
C PHE A 88 -4.04 9.42 -15.88
N GLU A 89 -4.90 8.54 -16.40
CA GLU A 89 -5.07 8.31 -17.84
C GLU A 89 -5.42 9.58 -18.64
N ASP A 90 -6.20 10.49 -18.05
CA ASP A 90 -6.59 11.76 -18.68
C ASP A 90 -5.45 12.80 -18.73
N GLY A 91 -4.27 12.44 -18.19
CA GLY A 91 -3.08 13.25 -18.14
C GLY A 91 -3.05 14.25 -16.96
N SER A 92 -4.10 14.29 -16.13
CA SER A 92 -4.05 15.04 -14.88
C SER A 92 -3.08 14.40 -13.89
N THR A 93 -2.60 15.21 -12.94
CA THR A 93 -1.67 14.75 -11.91
C THR A 93 -2.14 15.19 -10.54
N GLU A 94 -1.86 14.36 -9.54
CA GLU A 94 -2.21 14.63 -8.15
C GLU A 94 -1.02 14.29 -7.24
N TRP A 95 -0.81 15.12 -6.22
CA TRP A 95 0.04 14.74 -5.08
C TRP A 95 -0.85 14.07 -4.03
N THR A 96 -0.47 12.86 -3.64
CA THR A 96 -1.16 12.05 -2.63
C THR A 96 -0.14 11.44 -1.66
N THR A 97 -0.57 10.48 -0.86
CA THR A 97 0.25 9.72 0.09
C THR A 97 0.22 8.23 -0.23
N LEU A 98 1.19 7.46 0.26
CA LEU A 98 1.21 6.00 0.13
C LEU A 98 -0.06 5.34 0.73
N SER A 99 -0.70 5.96 1.72
CA SER A 99 -2.00 5.51 2.26
C SER A 99 -3.17 5.50 1.25
N ASN A 100 -3.02 6.14 0.09
CA ASN A 100 -4.02 6.14 -0.97
C ASN A 100 -3.61 5.24 -2.15
N ILE A 101 -2.52 4.50 -2.03
CA ILE A 101 -2.03 3.60 -3.07
C ILE A 101 -2.38 2.16 -2.70
N ARG A 102 -2.72 1.36 -3.72
CA ARG A 102 -2.75 -0.11 -3.65
C ARG A 102 -2.18 -0.67 -4.95
N PHE A 103 -1.78 -1.93 -4.96
CA PHE A 103 -1.34 -2.60 -6.17
C PHE A 103 -1.77 -4.06 -6.16
N TYR A 104 -2.04 -4.59 -7.35
CA TYR A 104 -2.47 -5.97 -7.54
C TYR A 104 -1.26 -6.90 -7.52
N ILE A 105 -1.47 -8.15 -7.08
CA ILE A 105 -0.43 -9.18 -7.18
C ILE A 105 -0.21 -9.60 -8.64
N GLU A 106 0.90 -9.24 -9.27
CA GLU A 106 1.23 -9.76 -10.60
C GLU A 106 1.50 -11.29 -10.50
N ALA A 107 0.66 -12.08 -11.18
CA ALA A 107 0.74 -13.55 -11.21
C ALA A 107 1.89 -14.09 -12.08
#